data_AF-A0A6J4YD67-F1
#
_entry.id   AF-A0A6J4YD67-F1
#
_cell.length_a   1.000
_cell.length_b   1.000
_cell.length_c   1.000
_cell.angle_alpha   90.00
_cell.angle_beta   90.00
_cell.angle_gamma   90.00
#
_symmetry.space_group_name_H-M   'P 1'
#
loop_
_entity.id
_entity.type
_entity.pdbx_description
1 polymer ?
#
loop_
_entity_poly.entity_id
_entity_poly.type
_entity_poly.pdbx_seq_one_letter_code
_entity_poly.pdbx_strand_id
1 'polypeptide(L)' 'MNFRSAKPEDLSVIISWISDAAACLRWAGPAVSFPPTPASLTVEIDFSPFNSYCLEEFEAIVGFGQMIRKSEQRGASG' A
#
# COMPACT_ATOMS: atom_id res chain seq x y z
N MET A 1 12.52 13.22 7.51
CA MET A 1 11.60 12.09 7.27
C MET A 1 10.52 12.04 8.34
N ASN A 2 9.24 11.99 7.95
CA ASN A 2 8.09 11.88 8.84
C ASN A 2 7.07 10.87 8.30
N PHE A 3 6.45 10.07 9.18
CA PHE A 3 5.34 9.21 8.80
C PHE A 3 4.02 9.95 8.98
N ARG A 4 3.11 9.80 8.01
CA ARG A 4 1.72 10.24 8.13
C ARG A 4 0.76 9.22 7.54
N SER A 5 -0.50 9.28 7.95
CA SER A 5 -1.55 8.54 7.25
C SER A 5 -1.57 8.93 5.77
N ALA A 6 -1.65 7.92 4.91
CA ALA A 6 -1.84 8.11 3.49
C ALA A 6 -3.27 8.62 3.22
N LYS A 7 -3.42 9.36 2.14
CA LYS A 7 -4.68 9.85 1.60
C LYS A 7 -4.93 9.22 0.23
N PRO A 8 -6.19 9.12 -0.22
CA PRO A 8 -6.49 8.60 -1.55
C PRO A 8 -5.74 9.30 -2.68
N GLU A 9 -5.51 10.62 -2.57
CA GLU A 9 -4.73 11.37 -3.57
C GLU A 9 -3.27 10.90 -3.70
N ASP A 10 -2.67 10.37 -2.63
CA ASP A 10 -1.27 9.91 -2.64
C ASP A 10 -1.09 8.69 -3.56
N LEU A 11 -2.13 7.88 -3.75
CA LEU A 11 -2.05 6.63 -4.53
C LEU A 11 -1.61 6.89 -5.97
N SER A 12 -1.91 8.06 -6.54
CA SER A 12 -1.43 8.45 -7.87
C SER A 12 0.10 8.53 -7.92
N VAL A 13 0.73 9.03 -6.85
CA VAL A 13 2.20 9.08 -6.72
C VAL A 13 2.75 7.67 -6.54
N ILE A 14 2.14 6.85 -5.70
CA ILE A 14 2.61 5.47 -5.43
C ILE A 14 2.55 4.60 -6.68
N ILE A 15 1.44 4.69 -7.42
CA ILE A 15 1.25 3.95 -8.69
C ILE A 15 2.31 4.36 -9.72
N SER A 16 2.76 5.62 -9.72
CA SER A 16 3.79 6.09 -10.66
C SER A 16 5.16 5.41 -10.48
N TRP A 17 5.42 4.80 -9.31
CA TRP A 17 6.65 4.05 -9.05
C TRP A 17 6.65 2.65 -9.67
N ILE A 18 5.49 2.16 -10.12
CA ILE A 18 5.29 0.79 -10.59
C ILE A 18 5.39 0.76 -12.11
N SER A 19 6.55 0.35 -12.63
CA SER A 19 6.84 0.34 -14.07
C SER A 19 6.15 -0.79 -14.84
N ASP A 20 5.96 -1.94 -14.19
CA ASP A 20 5.51 -3.17 -14.84
C ASP A 20 4.90 -4.17 -13.84
N ALA A 21 4.32 -5.25 -14.36
CA ALA A 21 3.69 -6.30 -13.57
C ALA A 21 4.65 -7.00 -12.58
N ALA A 22 5.93 -7.15 -12.94
CA ALA A 22 6.91 -7.78 -12.06
C ALA A 22 7.28 -6.86 -10.89
N ALA A 23 7.40 -5.54 -11.13
CA ALA A 23 7.57 -4.54 -10.09
C ALA A 23 6.34 -4.48 -9.17
N CYS A 24 5.13 -4.53 -9.74
CA CYS A 24 3.88 -4.57 -8.97
C CYS A 24 3.84 -5.78 -8.03
N LEU A 25 4.15 -6.97 -8.57
CA LEU A 25 4.19 -8.22 -7.80
C LEU A 25 5.23 -8.18 -6.68
N ARG A 26 6.42 -7.59 -6.91
CA ARG A 26 7.45 -7.45 -5.87
C ARG A 26 7.03 -6.47 -4.77
N TRP A 27 6.33 -5.40 -5.14
CA TRP A 27 5.94 -4.33 -4.21
C TRP A 27 4.74 -4.71 -3.35
N ALA A 28 3.62 -5.14 -3.95
CA ALA A 28 2.36 -5.39 -3.24
C ALA A 28 1.96 -6.87 -3.18
N GLY A 29 2.74 -7.77 -3.79
CA GLY A 29 2.38 -9.18 -3.87
C GLY A 29 1.26 -9.46 -4.88
N PRO A 30 0.71 -10.68 -4.88
CA PRO A 30 -0.25 -11.13 -5.90
C PRO A 30 -1.66 -10.57 -5.71
N ALA A 31 -1.93 -9.86 -4.60
CA ALA A 31 -3.24 -9.30 -4.30
C ALA A 31 -3.56 -8.04 -5.11
N VAL A 32 -2.55 -7.37 -5.68
CA VAL A 32 -2.71 -6.15 -6.47
C VAL A 32 -2.55 -6.46 -7.95
N SER A 33 -3.54 -6.03 -8.74
CA SER A 33 -3.57 -6.24 -10.18
C SER A 33 -2.74 -5.18 -10.91
N PHE A 34 -2.01 -5.60 -11.96
CA PHE A 34 -1.33 -4.66 -12.87
C PHE A 34 -2.16 -4.45 -14.16
N PRO A 35 -2.31 -3.19 -14.65
CA PRO A 35 -1.83 -1.95 -14.05
C PRO A 35 -2.74 -1.50 -12.88
N PRO A 36 -2.16 -1.09 -11.74
CA PRO A 36 -2.97 -0.59 -10.64
C PRO A 36 -3.59 0.77 -11.01
N THR A 37 -4.83 0.96 -10.60
CA THR A 37 -5.51 2.26 -10.63
C THR A 37 -5.78 2.70 -9.19
N PRO A 38 -5.95 4.00 -8.90
CA PRO A 38 -6.29 4.43 -7.53
C PRO A 38 -7.53 3.72 -6.99
N ALA A 39 -8.52 3.48 -7.86
CA ALA A 39 -9.75 2.76 -7.50
C ALA A 39 -9.51 1.28 -7.19
N SER A 40 -8.83 0.54 -8.07
CA SER A 40 -8.54 -0.88 -7.84
C SER A 40 -7.64 -1.07 -6.63
N LEU A 41 -6.58 -0.26 -6.51
CA LEU A 41 -5.61 -0.35 -5.45
C LEU A 41 -6.25 -0.10 -4.08
N THR A 42 -7.13 0.90 -3.96
CA THR A 42 -7.87 1.17 -2.70
C THR A 42 -8.61 -0.07 -2.21
N VAL A 43 -9.25 -0.81 -3.12
CA VAL A 43 -10.00 -2.03 -2.78
C VAL A 43 -9.07 -3.20 -2.48
N GLU A 44 -8.09 -3.43 -3.35
CA GLU A 44 -7.18 -4.59 -3.29
C GLU A 44 -6.31 -4.60 -2.03
N ILE A 45 -5.95 -3.42 -1.52
CA ILE A 45 -5.15 -3.30 -0.29
C ILE A 45 -5.99 -3.01 0.95
N ASP A 46 -7.32 -2.98 0.83
CA ASP A 46 -8.22 -2.55 1.92
C ASP A 46 -7.77 -1.20 2.51
N PHE A 47 -7.56 -0.20 1.63
CA PHE A 47 -6.96 1.07 2.00
C PHE A 47 -7.79 1.80 3.07
N SER A 48 -7.10 2.26 4.10
CA SER A 48 -7.68 3.03 5.19
C SER A 48 -6.64 4.00 5.75
N PRO A 49 -7.05 5.21 6.20
CA PRO A 49 -6.13 6.13 6.89
C PRO A 49 -5.55 5.54 8.20
N PHE A 50 -6.12 4.44 8.70
CA PHE A 50 -5.66 3.73 9.89
C PHE A 50 -4.70 2.57 9.60
N ASN A 51 -4.53 2.17 8.34
CA ASN A 51 -3.63 1.08 7.98
C ASN A 51 -2.59 1.45 6.93
N SER A 52 -2.74 2.58 6.22
CA SER A 52 -1.87 2.98 5.11
C SER A 52 -1.13 4.26 5.43
N TYR A 53 0.18 4.27 5.19
CA TYR A 53 1.08 5.33 5.64
C TYR A 53 2.07 5.73 4.55
N CYS A 54 2.31 7.03 4.45
CA CYS A 54 3.36 7.61 3.62
C CYS A 54 4.54 8.02 4.51
N LEU A 55 5.76 7.77 4.03
CA LEU A 55 6.97 8.39 4.54
C LEU A 55 7.25 9.64 3.69
N GLU A 56 7.32 10.80 4.33
CA GLU A 56 7.59 12.07 3.67
C GLU A 56 8.97 12.60 4.01
N GLU A 57 9.65 13.16 3.02
CA GLU A 57 10.90 13.88 3.13
C GLU A 57 10.89 15.09 2.20
N PHE A 58 11.18 16.28 2.73
CA PHE A 58 11.14 17.55 1.98
C PHE A 58 9.87 17.73 1.14
N GLU A 59 8.70 17.47 1.73
CA GLU A 59 7.37 17.54 1.09
C GLU A 59 7.12 16.54 -0.06
N ALA A 60 8.07 15.63 -0.32
CA ALA A 60 7.92 14.54 -1.25
C ALA A 60 7.59 13.24 -0.51
N ILE A 61 6.69 12.45 -1.09
CA ILE A 61 6.44 11.07 -0.65
C ILE A 61 7.62 10.23 -1.15
N VAL A 62 8.35 9.62 -0.22
CA VAL A 62 9.54 8.78 -0.51
C VAL A 62 9.33 7.32 -0.12
N GLY A 63 8.20 7.01 0.52
CA GLY A 63 7.83 5.64 0.84
C GLY A 63 6.34 5.51 1.12
N PHE A 64 5.83 4.28 0.94
CA PHE A 64 4.46 3.90 1.26
C PHE A 64 4.46 2.48 1.81
N GLY A 65 3.59 2.22 2.79
CA GLY A 65 3.39 0.87 3.30
C GLY A 65 2.14 0.77 4.15
N GLN A 66 1.81 -0.48 4.52
CA GLN A 66 0.67 -0.77 5.36
C GLN A 66 1.07 -1.40 6.69
N MET A 67 0.42 -0.97 7.76
CA MET A 67 0.49 -1.61 9.07
C MET A 67 -0.81 -2.40 9.29
N ILE A 68 -0.74 -3.70 9.02
CA ILE A 68 -1.88 -4.60 9.19
C ILE A 68 -1.81 -5.25 10.56
N ARG A 69 -2.87 -5.12 11.35
CA ARG A 69 -2.98 -5.84 12.62
C ARG A 69 -3.02 -7.33 12.30
N LYS A 70 -2.01 -8.07 12.76
CA LYS A 70 -2.07 -9.52 12.77
C LYS A 70 -3.25 -9.92 13.67
N SER A 71 -4.29 -10.50 13.10
CA SER A 71 -5.34 -11.12 13.90
C SER A 71 -4.69 -12.22 14.77
N GLU A 72 -5.18 -12.39 15.99
CA GLU A 72 -4.81 -13.54 16.83
C GLU A 72 -5.44 -14.82 16.27
N GLN A 73 -5.04 -15.26 15.08
CA GLN A 73 -5.14 -16.67 14.74
C GLN A 73 -3.83 -17.36 15.10
N ARG A 74 -3.67 -17.61 16.42
CA ARG A 74 -2.87 -18.75 16.88
C ARG A 74 -3.81 -19.95 16.96
N GLY A 75 -3.62 -20.88 16.02
CA GLY A 75 -3.88 -22.31 16.16
C GLY A 75 -5.26 -22.77 16.61
N ALA A 76 -6.10 -23.17 15.66
CA ALA A 76 -7.04 -24.28 15.84
C ALA A 76 -7.32 -24.92 14.47
N SER A 77 -6.37 -25.73 14.03
CA SER A 77 -6.60 -26.77 13.02
C SER A 77 -5.74 -27.94 13.46
N GLY A 78 -6.34 -28.80 14.28
CA GLY A 78 -5.78 -30.01 14.88
C GLY A 78 -6.90 -30.71 15.62
#